data_AF-A0A317Z4N2-F1
#
_entry.id   AF-A0A317Z4N2-F1
#
_cell.length_a   1.000
_cell.length_b   1.000
_cell.length_c   1.000
_cell.angle_alpha   90.00
_cell.angle_beta   90.00
_cell.angle_gamma   90.00
#
_symmetry.space_group_name_H-M   'P 1'
#
loop_
_entity.id
_entity.type
_entity.pdbx_description
1 polymer ?
#
loop_
_entity_poly.entity_id
_entity_poly.type
_entity_poly.pdbx_seq_one_letter_code
_entity_poly.pdbx_strand_id
1 'polypeptide(L)' 'MTHDYLVKALAFNGEIRAYSVNATETIQEAQKRHYTWPTASAALGRTMTASLMMGAMLKGDQKLTVTVDGDGPIGKIIA' A
#
# COMPACT_ATOMS: atom_id res chain seq x y z
N MET A 1 -20.75 -4.42 -0.05
CA MET A 1 -19.92 -3.27 0.36
C MET A 1 -18.77 -3.84 1.17
N THR A 2 -17.62 -4.05 0.53
CA THR A 2 -16.39 -4.46 1.22
C THR A 2 -15.53 -3.21 1.33
N HIS A 3 -15.65 -2.50 2.46
CA HIS A 3 -14.85 -1.32 2.70
C HIS A 3 -13.39 -1.68 2.91
N ASP A 4 -12.51 -0.76 2.53
CA ASP A 4 -11.09 -0.86 2.79
C ASP A 4 -10.80 -0.68 4.29
N TYR A 5 -9.86 -1.45 4.82
CA TYR A 5 -9.48 -1.39 6.24
C TYR A 5 -8.06 -1.91 6.46
N LEU A 6 -7.49 -1.51 7.60
CA LEU A 6 -6.19 -1.98 8.09
C LEU A 6 -6.34 -2.51 9.52
N VAL A 7 -5.84 -3.71 9.76
CA VAL A 7 -5.80 -4.34 11.08
C VAL A 7 -4.36 -4.41 11.58
N LYS A 8 -4.18 -4.07 12.86
CA LYS A 8 -2.92 -4.27 13.60
C LYS A 8 -3.17 -5.37 14.64
N ALA A 9 -2.32 -6.38 14.65
CA ALA A 9 -2.42 -7.48 15.60
C ALA A 9 -1.09 -7.71 16.31
N LEU A 10 -1.18 -8.21 17.55
CA LEU A 10 -0.04 -8.69 18.32
C LEU A 10 -0.23 -10.19 18.57
N ALA A 11 0.85 -10.94 18.50
CA ALA A 11 0.89 -12.38 18.76
C ALA A 11 2.09 -12.73 19.65
N PHE A 12 2.10 -13.95 20.19
CA PHE A 12 3.17 -14.48 21.05
C PHE A 12 3.52 -13.52 22.21
N ASN A 13 2.53 -13.19 23.04
CA ASN A 13 2.69 -12.26 24.17
C ASN A 13 3.29 -10.89 23.81
N GLY A 14 3.09 -10.43 22.56
CA GLY A 14 3.55 -9.13 22.09
C GLY A 14 4.93 -9.15 21.42
N GLU A 15 5.56 -10.32 21.26
CA GLU A 15 6.83 -10.47 20.55
C GLU A 15 6.68 -10.28 19.04
N ILE A 16 5.51 -10.61 18.48
CA ILE A 16 5.23 -10.47 17.05
C ILE A 16 4.15 -9.43 16.82
N ARG A 17 4.41 -8.51 15.89
CA ARG A 17 3.42 -7.55 15.39
C ARG A 17 3.11 -7.82 13.93
N ALA A 18 1.83 -8.05 13.63
CA ALA A 18 1.34 -8.29 12.29
C ALA A 18 0.44 -7.14 11.82
N TYR A 19 0.48 -6.89 10.52
CA TYR A 19 -0.36 -5.91 9.85
C TYR A 19 -1.05 -6.58 8.67
N SER A 20 -2.34 -6.30 8.50
CA SER A 20 -3.13 -6.75 7.36
C SER A 20 -3.91 -5.59 6.79
N VAL A 21 -3.97 -5.50 5.46
CA VAL A 21 -4.63 -4.41 4.75
C VAL A 21 -5.51 -5.00 3.66
N ASN A 22 -6.76 -4.55 3.61
CA ASN A 22 -7.62 -4.67 2.45
C ASN A 22 -7.78 -3.26 1.85
N ALA A 23 -7.23 -3.04 0.66
CA ALA A 23 -7.22 -1.75 -0.03
C ALA A 23 -7.78 -1.86 -1.46
N THR A 24 -8.75 -2.76 -1.66
CA THR A 24 -9.29 -3.07 -2.98
C THR A 24 -9.94 -1.85 -3.63
N GLU A 25 -10.74 -1.09 -2.88
CA GLU A 25 -11.45 0.09 -3.42
C GLU A 25 -10.46 1.23 -3.72
N THR A 26 -9.49 1.45 -2.85
CA THR A 26 -8.45 2.47 -2.98
C THR A 26 -7.53 2.20 -4.18
N ILE A 27 -7.07 0.97 -4.36
CA ILE A 27 -6.24 0.59 -5.51
C ILE A 27 -7.07 0.65 -6.80
N GLN A 28 -8.33 0.24 -6.75
CA GLN A 28 -9.23 0.32 -7.91
C GLN A 28 -9.47 1.77 -8.34
N GLU A 29 -9.59 2.70 -7.40
CA GLU A 29 -9.70 4.12 -7.69
C GLU A 29 -8.40 4.69 -8.28
N ALA A 30 -7.23 4.32 -7.74
CA ALA A 30 -5.94 4.70 -8.29
C ALA A 30 -5.76 4.17 -9.73
N GLN A 31 -6.12 2.90 -9.97
CA GLN A 31 -6.11 2.30 -11.30
C GLN A 31 -6.99 3.08 -12.28
N LYS A 32 -8.20 3.48 -11.88
CA LYS A 32 -9.12 4.26 -12.72
C LYS A 32 -8.56 5.64 -13.05
N ARG A 33 -7.98 6.33 -12.07
CA ARG A 33 -7.40 7.68 -12.24
C ARG A 33 -6.18 7.68 -13.14
N HIS A 34 -5.34 6.67 -13.00
CA HIS A 34 -4.07 6.57 -13.75
C HIS A 34 -4.19 5.72 -15.03
N TYR A 35 -5.37 5.16 -15.31
CA TYR A 35 -5.63 4.31 -16.48
C TYR A 35 -4.58 3.22 -16.68
N THR A 36 -4.12 2.60 -15.59
CA THR A 36 -3.03 1.63 -15.65
C THR A 36 -3.49 0.30 -16.26
N TRP A 37 -2.60 -0.30 -17.07
CA TRP A 37 -2.76 -1.66 -17.59
C TRP A 37 -2.51 -2.71 -16.49
N PRO A 38 -2.96 -3.96 -16.65
CA PRO A 38 -2.95 -4.96 -15.57
C PRO A 38 -1.61 -5.11 -14.83
N THR A 39 -0.50 -5.15 -15.56
CA THR A 39 0.85 -5.24 -14.97
C THR A 39 1.21 -4.01 -14.14
N ALA A 40 0.91 -2.81 -14.66
CA ALA A 40 1.16 -1.56 -13.96
C ALA A 40 0.24 -1.37 -12.75
N SER A 41 -1.03 -1.80 -12.86
CA SER A 41 -1.98 -1.82 -11.74
C SER A 41 -1.51 -2.73 -10.61
N ALA A 42 -0.96 -3.89 -10.94
CA ALA A 42 -0.40 -4.80 -9.93
C ALA A 42 0.83 -4.20 -9.23
N ALA A 43 1.73 -3.56 -9.99
CA ALA A 43 2.89 -2.88 -9.42
C ALA A 43 2.47 -1.70 -8.52
N LEU A 44 1.59 -0.83 -9.01
CA LEU A 44 1.03 0.29 -8.26
C LEU A 44 0.33 -0.17 -6.97
N GLY A 45 -0.56 -1.16 -7.08
CA GLY A 45 -1.32 -1.67 -5.94
C GLY A 45 -0.44 -2.28 -4.84
N ARG A 46 0.61 -3.03 -5.23
CA ARG A 46 1.60 -3.56 -4.27
C ARG A 46 2.35 -2.44 -3.56
N THR A 47 2.83 -1.43 -4.31
CA THR A 47 3.52 -0.27 -3.74
C THR A 47 2.62 0.50 -2.78
N MET A 48 1.38 0.80 -3.16
CA MET A 48 0.43 1.50 -2.31
C MET A 48 0.11 0.70 -1.03
N THR A 49 -0.13 -0.61 -1.15
CA THR A 49 -0.43 -1.45 0.02
C THR A 49 0.74 -1.50 1.00
N ALA A 50 1.97 -1.65 0.49
CA ALA A 50 3.17 -1.61 1.32
C ALA A 50 3.35 -0.24 2.00
N SER A 51 3.08 0.85 1.27
CA SER A 51 3.17 2.22 1.78
C SER A 51 2.15 2.48 2.89
N LEU A 52 0.91 1.98 2.73
CA LEU A 52 -0.12 2.04 3.77
C LEU A 52 0.29 1.28 5.04
N MET A 53 0.86 0.08 4.89
CA MET A 53 1.37 -0.69 6.03
C MET A 53 2.48 0.06 6.76
N MET A 54 3.47 0.59 6.02
CA MET A 54 4.58 1.35 6.61
C MET A 54 4.11 2.64 7.28
N GLY A 55 3.18 3.37 6.64
CA GLY A 55 2.57 4.57 7.22
C GLY A 55 1.85 4.27 8.53
N ALA A 56 1.18 3.12 8.64
CA ALA A 56 0.52 2.69 9.86
C ALA A 56 1.48 2.33 11.01
N MET A 57 2.78 2.15 10.74
CA MET A 57 3.80 1.93 11.76
C MET A 57 4.31 3.23 12.39
N LEU A 58 4.11 4.37 11.72
CA LEU A 58 4.53 5.68 12.19
C LEU A 58 3.68 6.14 13.38
N LYS A 59 4.22 7.10 14.15
CA LYS A 59 3.55 7.68 15.31
C LYS A 59 3.19 9.14 15.04
N GLY A 60 2.04 9.58 15.54
CA GLY A 60 1.55 10.94 15.32
C GLY A 60 1.22 11.22 13.86
N ASP A 61 1.42 12.47 13.43
CA ASP A 61 1.06 12.95 12.07
C ASP A 61 2.23 12.91 11.09
N GLN A 62 3.12 11.92 11.25
CA GLN A 62 4.24 11.72 10.34
C GLN A 62 3.77 11.22 8.98
N LYS A 63 4.48 11.64 7.94
CA LYS A 63 4.20 11.25 6.54
C LYS A 63 5.38 10.45 6.01
N LEU A 64 5.07 9.51 5.13
CA LEU A 64 6.04 8.72 4.39
C LEU A 64 5.77 8.90 2.90
N THR A 65 6.83 8.85 2.11
CA THR A 65 6.74 8.71 0.66
C THR A 65 7.65 7.55 0.25
N VAL A 66 7.09 6.60 -0.50
CA VAL A 66 7.79 5.45 -1.03
C VAL A 66 7.97 5.66 -2.51
N THR A 67 9.21 5.55 -2.99
CA THR A 67 9.55 5.61 -4.41
C THR A 67 10.13 4.28 -4.84
N VAL A 68 9.51 3.66 -5.83
CA VAL A 68 10.05 2.47 -6.52
C VAL A 68 10.61 2.94 -7.86
N ASP A 69 11.93 2.81 -8.02
CA ASP A 69 12.67 3.19 -9.22
C ASP A 69 13.44 1.96 -9.72
N GLY A 70 12.93 1.35 -10.79
CA GLY A 70 13.42 0.07 -11.31
C GLY A 70 13.95 0.13 -12.73
N ASP A 71 14.09 1.32 -13.32
CA ASP A 71 14.53 1.54 -14.71
C ASP A 71 13.74 0.76 -15.77
N GLY A 72 12.51 0.36 -15.43
CA GLY A 72 11.60 -0.37 -16.31
C GLY A 72 10.67 0.56 -17.10
N PRO A 73 9.89 0.03 -18.05
CA PRO A 73 9.00 0.81 -18.90
C PRO A 73 7.86 1.52 -18.13
N ILE A 74 7.60 1.11 -16.88
CA ILE A 74 6.63 1.77 -15.99
C ILE A 74 7.18 3.07 -15.38
N GLY A 75 8.50 3.30 -15.46
CA GLY A 75 9.16 4.42 -14.82
C GLY A 75 9.15 4.30 -13.29
N LYS A 76 8.92 5.44 -12.63
CA LYS A 76 8.90 5.53 -11.16
C LYS A 76 7.48 5.42 -10.62
N ILE A 77 7.30 4.63 -9.57
CA ILE A 77 6.05 4.56 -8.82
C ILE A 77 6.26 5.31 -7.51
N ILE A 78 5.42 6.30 -7.23
CA ILE A 78 5.49 7.12 -6.02
C ILE A 78 4.19 6.96 -5.26
N ALA A 79 4.27 6.61 -3.98
CA ALA A 79 3.13 6.38 -3.08
C ALA A 79 3.35 6.99 -1.70
#